data_AF-A0A3M1AY51-F1
#
_entry.id   AF-A0A3M1AY51-F1
#
_cell.length_a   1.000
_cell.length_b   1.000
_cell.length_c   1.000
_cell.angle_alpha   90.00
_cell.angle_beta   90.00
_cell.angle_gamma   90.00
#
_symmetry.space_group_name_H-M   'P 1'
#
loop_
_entity.id
_entity.type
_entity.pdbx_description
1 polymer ?
#
loop_
_entity_poly.entity_id
_entity_poly.type
_entity_poly.pdbx_seq_one_letter_code
_entity_poly.pdbx_strand_id
1 'polypeptide(L)'
;ARYPDRPHNAEALIVDPATGIPYILTKEQEGAAQVFRFPERPAPSPESVMLVHVGELPPEIRIVTGADVSPDGLRLLVRTYVGIHEFTRSPSEPFEALFSASPCAIDPASEPQGEAISYAEGDGAIYTISEGPFPPIHRASCVR
;
A
#
# COMPACT_ATOMS: atom_id res chain seq x y z
N ALA A 1 0.05 3.69 -18.16
CA ALA A 1 0.07 4.90 -17.32
C ALA A 1 1.50 5.44 -17.28
N ARG A 2 1.69 6.74 -17.03
CA ARG A 2 3.00 7.39 -16.87
C ARG A 2 3.00 8.21 -15.58
N TYR A 3 4.12 8.18 -14.88
CA TYR A 3 4.37 9.09 -13.75
C TYR A 3 4.64 10.52 -14.28
N PRO A 4 4.29 11.55 -13.51
CA PRO A 4 4.46 12.95 -13.92
C PRO A 4 5.93 13.41 -13.97
N ASP A 5 6.84 12.69 -13.34
CA ASP A 5 8.25 13.06 -13.18
C ASP A 5 9.20 12.05 -13.86
N ARG A 6 9.33 10.83 -13.33
CA ARG A 6 10.25 9.80 -13.83
C ARG A 6 9.64 8.40 -13.70
N PRO A 7 10.19 7.38 -14.36
CA PRO A 7 9.85 6.01 -14.02
C PRO A 7 10.17 5.70 -12.54
N HIS A 8 9.22 5.09 -11.84
CA HIS A 8 9.40 4.52 -10.51
C HIS A 8 9.31 3.00 -10.57
N ASN A 9 10.07 2.33 -9.71
CA ASN A 9 9.75 0.95 -9.35
C ASN A 9 8.51 0.98 -8.44
N ALA A 10 7.50 0.18 -8.76
CA ALA A 10 6.30 0.06 -7.96
C ALA A 10 5.89 -1.40 -7.86
N GLU A 11 5.63 -1.84 -6.63
CA GLU A 11 5.31 -3.23 -6.32
C GLU A 11 3.95 -3.36 -5.62
N ALA A 12 3.26 -2.24 -5.36
CA ALA A 12 1.95 -2.24 -4.73
C ALA A 12 0.94 -1.34 -5.49
N LEU A 13 -0.26 -1.90 -5.68
CA LEU A 13 -1.44 -1.23 -6.21
C LEU A 13 -2.59 -1.44 -5.21
N ILE A 14 -3.25 -0.36 -4.82
CA ILE A 14 -4.45 -0.41 -3.98
C ILE A 14 -5.59 0.33 -4.67
N VAL A 15 -6.83 0.12 -4.22
CA VAL A 15 -8.00 0.81 -4.75
C VAL A 15 -8.77 1.43 -3.59
N ASP A 16 -9.14 2.71 -3.72
CA ASP A 16 -10.10 3.31 -2.80
C ASP A 16 -11.48 2.66 -3.03
N PRO A 17 -12.02 1.91 -2.06
CA PRO A 17 -13.27 1.17 -2.25
C PRO A 17 -14.49 2.09 -2.46
N ALA A 18 -14.43 3.35 -2.03
CA ALA A 18 -15.54 4.29 -2.19
C ALA A 18 -15.63 4.86 -3.61
N THR A 19 -14.48 5.08 -4.26
CA THR A 19 -14.40 5.75 -5.56
C THR A 19 -14.00 4.82 -6.70
N GLY A 20 -13.42 3.66 -6.39
CA GLY A 20 -12.83 2.73 -7.36
C GLY A 20 -11.52 3.25 -7.98
N ILE A 21 -10.95 4.34 -7.46
CA ILE A 21 -9.72 4.94 -8.00
C ILE A 21 -8.52 4.11 -7.53
N PRO A 22 -7.68 3.62 -8.46
CA PRO A 22 -6.45 2.95 -8.09
C PRO A 22 -5.36 3.93 -7.68
N TYR A 23 -4.56 3.50 -6.70
CA TYR A 23 -3.35 4.16 -6.22
C TYR A 23 -2.16 3.20 -6.36
N ILE A 24 -0.99 3.76 -6.63
CA ILE A 24 0.29 3.05 -6.78
C ILE A 24 1.23 3.55 -5.68
N LEU A 25 1.86 2.62 -4.98
CA LEU A 25 2.89 2.89 -3.97
C LEU A 25 4.24 2.41 -4.52
N THR A 26 5.25 3.26 -4.44
CA THR A 26 6.57 2.98 -5.04
C THR A 26 7.53 2.27 -4.08
N LYS A 27 8.55 1.65 -4.66
CA LYS A 27 9.68 1.03 -3.99
C LYS A 27 10.93 1.86 -4.23
N GLU A 28 11.35 2.62 -3.23
CA GLU A 28 12.44 3.58 -3.32
C GLU A 28 13.67 3.16 -2.51
N GLN A 29 14.83 3.16 -3.19
CA GLN A 29 16.12 2.85 -2.56
C GLN A 29 16.63 3.95 -1.63
N GLU A 30 16.07 5.16 -1.72
CA GLU A 30 16.37 6.32 -0.87
C GLU A 30 15.10 7.15 -0.70
N GLY A 31 15.01 7.93 0.39
CA GLY A 31 13.81 8.75 0.66
C GLY A 31 12.60 7.90 1.09
N ALA A 32 11.40 8.41 0.81
CA ALA A 32 10.12 7.78 1.15
C ALA A 32 9.46 7.13 -0.07
N ALA A 33 8.60 6.13 0.15
CA ALA A 33 7.75 5.62 -0.91
C ALA A 33 6.78 6.71 -1.38
N GLN A 34 6.73 6.93 -2.69
CA GLN A 34 5.87 7.92 -3.32
C GLN A 34 4.50 7.28 -3.61
N VAL A 35 3.45 8.09 -3.56
CA VAL A 35 2.07 7.66 -3.77
C VAL A 35 1.48 8.42 -4.94
N PHE A 36 0.98 7.65 -5.90
CA PHE A 36 0.34 8.16 -7.10
C PHE A 36 -1.06 7.61 -7.24
N ARG A 37 -1.96 8.34 -7.88
CA ARG A 37 -3.28 7.83 -8.25
C ARG A 37 -3.60 8.02 -9.71
N PHE A 38 -4.55 7.24 -10.19
CA PHE A 38 -5.17 7.51 -11.48
C PHE A 38 -6.07 8.76 -11.38
N PRO A 39 -6.20 9.54 -12.47
CA PRO A 39 -7.12 10.66 -12.50
C PRO A 39 -8.57 10.17 -12.41
N GLU A 40 -9.44 10.93 -11.77
CA GLU A 40 -10.86 10.58 -11.56
C GLU A 40 -11.62 10.37 -12.88
N ARG A 41 -11.19 11.08 -13.93
CA ARG A 41 -11.75 11.01 -15.28
C ARG A 41 -10.61 10.88 -16.27
N PRO A 42 -10.12 9.66 -16.54
CA PRO A 42 -9.10 9.47 -17.56
C PRO A 42 -9.68 9.86 -18.92
N ALA A 43 -8.90 10.59 -19.71
CA ALA A 43 -9.28 10.89 -21.08
C ALA A 43 -9.44 9.57 -21.86
N PRO A 44 -10.46 9.43 -22.72
CA PRO A 44 -10.61 8.27 -23.61
C PRO A 44 -9.59 8.38 -24.74
N SER A 45 -8.31 8.26 -24.41
CA SER A 45 -7.20 8.33 -25.35
C SER A 45 -6.45 7.00 -25.34
N PRO A 46 -6.00 6.50 -26.52
CA PRO A 46 -5.07 5.38 -26.60
C PRO A 46 -3.67 5.75 -26.09
N GLU A 47 -3.41 7.03 -25.86
CA GLU A 47 -2.16 7.54 -25.32
C GLU A 47 -2.20 7.47 -23.79
N SER A 48 -1.18 6.80 -23.22
CA SER A 48 -1.06 6.49 -21.80
C SER A 48 -1.63 7.53 -20.81
N VAL A 49 -2.44 7.07 -19.86
CA VAL A 49 -2.95 7.87 -18.72
C VAL A 49 -1.80 8.46 -17.90
N MET A 50 -1.84 9.77 -17.63
CA MET A 50 -0.91 10.44 -16.70
C MET A 50 -1.41 10.26 -15.26
N LEU A 51 -0.52 9.82 -14.38
CA LEU A 51 -0.81 9.68 -12.94
C LEU A 51 -0.70 11.02 -12.22
N VAL A 52 -1.40 11.14 -11.09
CA VAL A 52 -1.34 12.30 -10.20
C VAL A 52 -0.51 11.91 -8.98
N HIS A 53 0.54 12.67 -8.67
CA HIS A 53 1.28 12.53 -7.42
C HIS A 53 0.45 13.11 -6.27
N VAL A 54 0.20 12.30 -5.23
CA VAL A 54 -0.71 12.67 -4.13
C VAL A 54 -0.03 12.74 -2.77
N GLY A 55 1.23 12.31 -2.67
CA GLY A 55 2.01 12.41 -1.45
C GLY A 55 3.02 11.28 -1.35
N GLU A 56 3.58 11.13 -0.15
CA GLU A 56 4.55 10.11 0.19
C GLU A 56 4.23 9.50 1.55
N LEU A 57 4.68 8.27 1.77
CA LEU A 57 4.60 7.61 3.08
C LEU A 57 5.66 8.19 4.04
N PRO A 58 5.61 7.87 5.35
CA PRO A 58 6.69 8.19 6.25
C PRO A 58 8.06 7.73 5.72
N PRO A 59 9.15 8.50 5.92
CA PRO A 59 10.46 8.23 5.31
C PRO A 59 11.06 6.85 5.58
N GLU A 60 10.71 6.22 6.70
CA GLU A 60 11.13 4.87 7.06
C GLU A 60 10.43 3.77 6.23
N ILE A 61 9.30 4.09 5.59
CA ILE A 61 8.49 3.18 4.77
C ILE A 61 8.76 3.50 3.29
N ARG A 62 9.86 2.95 2.78
CA ARG A 62 10.36 3.26 1.43
C ARG A 62 10.45 2.07 0.48
N ILE A 63 10.75 0.88 1.00
CA ILE A 63 10.85 -0.34 0.20
C ILE A 63 9.50 -1.08 0.24
N VAL A 64 8.46 -0.50 -0.34
CA VAL A 64 7.13 -1.14 -0.39
C VAL A 64 7.18 -2.34 -1.34
N THR A 65 6.70 -3.48 -0.87
CA THR A 65 6.59 -4.75 -1.63
C THR A 65 5.16 -5.22 -1.81
N GLY A 66 4.24 -4.76 -0.95
CA GLY A 66 2.82 -5.06 -1.04
C GLY A 66 1.98 -4.09 -0.21
N ALA A 67 0.69 -4.00 -0.51
CA ALA A 67 -0.24 -3.22 0.27
C ALA A 67 -1.68 -3.73 0.07
N ASP A 68 -2.54 -3.45 1.04
CA ASP A 68 -3.96 -3.77 0.94
C ASP A 68 -4.82 -2.75 1.69
N VAL A 69 -6.05 -2.56 1.25
CA VAL A 69 -7.00 -1.60 1.84
C VAL A 69 -8.17 -2.38 2.39
N SER A 70 -8.52 -2.06 3.63
CA SER A 70 -9.69 -2.66 4.29
C SER A 70 -10.98 -2.33 3.52
N PRO A 71 -12.00 -3.21 3.55
CA PRO A 71 -13.22 -3.02 2.75
C PRO A 71 -13.99 -1.71 2.99
N ASP A 72 -13.86 -1.12 4.18
CA ASP A 72 -14.46 0.18 4.53
C ASP A 72 -13.60 1.39 4.11
N GLY A 73 -12.40 1.14 3.60
CA GLY A 73 -11.44 2.16 3.16
C GLY A 73 -10.85 2.99 4.30
N LEU A 74 -10.98 2.55 5.56
CA LEU A 74 -10.52 3.30 6.73
C LEU A 74 -9.12 2.91 7.18
N ARG A 75 -8.61 1.77 6.71
CA ARG A 75 -7.30 1.23 7.05
C ARG A 75 -6.53 0.75 5.82
N LEU A 76 -5.23 0.97 5.86
CA LEU A 76 -4.27 0.59 4.82
C LEU A 76 -3.14 -0.22 5.47
N LEU A 77 -2.90 -1.43 4.96
CA LEU A 77 -1.69 -2.20 5.24
C LEU A 77 -0.63 -1.87 4.20
N VAL A 78 0.60 -1.67 4.66
CA VAL A 78 1.78 -1.56 3.81
C VAL A 78 2.81 -2.57 4.29
N ARG A 79 3.29 -3.38 3.34
CA ARG A 79 4.38 -4.33 3.53
C ARG A 79 5.67 -3.75 2.96
N THR A 80 6.74 -3.88 3.72
CA THR A 80 8.12 -3.80 3.24
C THR A 80 8.79 -5.15 3.42
N TYR A 81 10.03 -5.31 2.95
CA TYR A 81 10.78 -6.55 3.16
C TYR A 81 10.80 -7.01 4.63
N VAL A 82 10.92 -6.07 5.56
CA VAL A 82 11.18 -6.34 6.98
C VAL A 82 10.11 -5.80 7.92
N GLY A 83 9.09 -5.11 7.42
CA GLY A 83 8.10 -4.42 8.25
C GLY A 83 6.69 -4.50 7.70
N ILE A 84 5.72 -4.46 8.61
CA ILE A 84 4.29 -4.32 8.30
C ILE A 84 3.78 -3.09 9.04
N HIS A 85 3.06 -2.23 8.32
CA HIS A 85 2.55 -0.96 8.82
C HIS A 85 1.06 -0.84 8.53
N GLU A 86 0.24 -0.61 9.56
CA GLU A 86 -1.18 -0.30 9.40
C GLU A 86 -1.42 1.19 9.65
N PHE A 87 -1.98 1.86 8.65
CA PHE A 87 -2.45 3.23 8.74
C PHE A 87 -3.95 3.25 8.96
N THR A 88 -4.45 4.24 9.69
CA THR A 88 -5.88 4.43 9.93
C THR A 88 -6.25 5.89 9.70
N ARG A 89 -7.42 6.13 9.11
CA ARG A 89 -8.07 7.44 9.05
C ARG A 89 -9.46 7.39 9.70
N SER A 90 -9.96 8.54 10.11
CA SER A 90 -11.36 8.69 10.48
C SER A 90 -12.27 8.69 9.25
N PRO A 91 -13.54 8.25 9.36
CA PRO A 91 -14.48 8.26 8.24
C PRO A 91 -14.73 9.64 7.62
N SER A 92 -14.49 10.72 8.37
CA SER A 92 -14.65 12.10 7.92
C SER A 92 -13.45 12.65 7.13
N GLU A 93 -12.29 12.02 7.24
CA GLU A 93 -11.08 12.43 6.51
C GLU A 93 -11.09 11.91 5.08
N PRO A 94 -10.42 12.57 4.12
CA PRO A 94 -10.27 12.03 2.76
C PRO A 94 -9.45 10.72 2.78
N PHE A 95 -9.59 9.90 1.74
CA PHE A 95 -8.84 8.64 1.61
C PHE A 95 -7.32 8.85 1.69
N GLU A 96 -6.83 9.93 1.06
CA GLU A 96 -5.41 10.30 1.01
C GLU A 96 -4.82 10.63 2.40
N ALA A 97 -5.64 10.85 3.44
CA ALA A 97 -5.16 11.02 4.81
C ALA A 97 -4.43 9.78 5.35
N LEU A 98 -4.68 8.59 4.79
CA LEU A 98 -3.98 7.35 5.14
C LEU A 98 -2.47 7.47 4.92
N PHE A 99 -2.02 8.17 3.88
CA PHE A 99 -0.61 8.17 3.46
C PHE A 99 0.30 8.99 4.38
N SER A 100 -0.25 9.98 5.08
CA SER A 100 0.47 10.83 6.03
C SER A 100 0.19 10.51 7.50
N ALA A 101 -0.68 9.52 7.77
CA ALA A 101 -1.00 9.13 9.14
C ALA A 101 0.19 8.46 9.84
N SER A 102 0.24 8.53 11.17
CA SER A 102 1.22 7.76 11.95
C SER A 102 0.80 6.27 11.95
N PRO A 103 1.64 5.35 11.45
CA PRO A 103 1.27 3.95 11.35
C PRO A 103 1.44 3.22 12.69
N CYS A 104 0.65 2.17 12.87
CA CYS A 104 0.92 1.11 13.84
C CYS A 104 1.82 0.05 13.19
N ALA A 105 2.93 -0.28 13.83
CA ALA A 105 3.79 -1.38 13.37
C ALA A 105 3.20 -2.73 13.82
N ILE A 106 3.20 -3.71 12.92
CA ILE A 106 2.83 -5.09 13.21
C ILE A 106 4.09 -5.94 13.10
N ASP A 107 4.35 -6.77 14.11
CA ASP A 107 5.48 -7.70 14.08
C ASP A 107 5.30 -8.67 12.91
N PRO A 108 6.24 -8.70 11.93
CA PRO A 108 6.17 -9.62 10.83
C PRO A 108 6.44 -11.05 11.32
N ALA A 109 5.92 -12.03 10.59
CA ALA A 109 6.39 -13.40 10.74
C ALA A 109 7.88 -13.49 10.36
N SER A 110 8.53 -14.61 10.71
CA SER A 110 9.93 -14.84 10.31
C SER A 110 10.00 -15.09 8.79
N GLU A 111 10.09 -14.00 8.04
CA GLU A 111 10.11 -13.96 6.58
C GLU A 111 11.41 -13.25 6.14
N PRO A 112 12.32 -13.91 5.40
CA PRO A 112 13.57 -13.30 4.97
C PRO A 112 13.37 -12.13 3.99
N GLN A 113 12.30 -12.17 3.18
CA GLN A 113 11.89 -11.10 2.26
C GLN A 113 10.37 -11.10 2.15
N GLY A 114 9.68 -10.27 2.92
CA GLY A 114 8.22 -10.15 2.82
C GLY A 114 7.76 -9.51 1.51
N GLU A 115 6.79 -10.12 0.84
CA GLU A 115 6.33 -9.66 -0.48
C GLU A 115 4.87 -9.25 -0.45
N ALA A 116 3.95 -10.20 -0.25
CA ALA A 116 2.52 -9.92 -0.32
C ALA A 116 1.89 -9.87 1.07
N ILE A 117 0.87 -9.02 1.19
CA ILE A 117 0.08 -8.84 2.40
C ILE A 117 -1.38 -8.60 2.01
N SER A 118 -2.31 -9.06 2.84
CA SER A 118 -3.73 -8.72 2.69
C SER A 118 -4.47 -8.82 4.01
N TYR A 119 -5.54 -8.05 4.15
CA TYR A 119 -6.50 -8.25 5.22
C TYR A 119 -7.18 -9.61 5.08
N ALA A 120 -7.32 -10.32 6.20
CA ALA A 120 -8.26 -11.42 6.30
C ALA A 120 -9.70 -10.88 6.36
N GLU A 121 -10.65 -11.63 5.81
CA GLU A 121 -12.06 -11.32 5.97
C GLU A 121 -12.48 -11.45 7.44
N GLY A 122 -13.24 -10.48 7.94
CA GLY A 122 -13.87 -10.53 9.25
C GLY A 122 -13.01 -9.92 10.37
N ASP A 123 -12.24 -10.75 11.07
CA ASP A 123 -11.73 -10.46 12.42
C ASP A 123 -10.54 -9.51 12.50
N GLY A 124 -10.18 -8.87 11.38
CA GLY A 124 -9.07 -7.91 11.31
C GLY A 124 -7.69 -8.55 11.37
N ALA A 125 -7.59 -9.88 11.22
CA ALA A 125 -6.33 -10.54 10.95
C ALA A 125 -5.76 -10.14 9.59
N ILE A 126 -4.50 -10.50 9.36
CA ILE A 126 -3.77 -10.30 8.12
C ILE A 126 -3.17 -11.62 7.66
N TYR A 127 -3.03 -11.77 6.34
CA TYR A 127 -2.21 -12.80 5.72
C TYR A 127 -0.95 -12.17 5.14
N THR A 128 0.17 -12.86 5.27
CA THR A 128 1.43 -12.44 4.67
C THR A 128 2.24 -13.63 4.18
N ILE A 129 3.10 -13.39 3.18
CA ILE A 129 3.97 -14.39 2.61
C ILE A 129 5.30 -13.78 2.17
N SER A 130 6.38 -14.57 2.29
CA SER A 130 7.72 -14.22 1.81
C SER A 130 7.88 -14.50 0.32
N GLU A 131 8.92 -13.93 -0.31
CA GLU A 131 9.44 -14.37 -1.61
C GLU A 131 9.90 -15.85 -1.55
N GLY A 132 9.77 -16.56 -2.67
CA GLY A 132 10.40 -17.87 -2.86
C GLY A 132 9.49 -18.91 -3.53
N PRO A 133 10.00 -20.14 -3.76
CA PRO A 133 9.26 -21.18 -4.48
C PRO A 133 8.16 -21.85 -3.65
N PHE A 134 8.35 -21.98 -2.32
CA PHE A 134 7.38 -22.62 -1.41
C PHE A 134 7.27 -21.92 -0.04
N PRO A 135 7.13 -20.58 0.01
CA PRO A 135 7.00 -19.86 1.26
C PRO A 135 5.67 -20.22 1.94
N PRO A 136 5.65 -20.43 3.27
CA PRO A 136 4.40 -20.61 4.00
C PRO A 136 3.60 -19.30 4.02
N ILE A 137 2.27 -19.41 3.98
CA ILE A 137 1.38 -18.29 4.29
C ILE A 137 1.29 -18.17 5.81
N HIS A 138 1.58 -16.98 6.33
CA HIS A 138 1.41 -16.66 7.73
C HIS A 138 0.12 -15.90 7.94
N ARG A 139 -0.55 -16.18 9.05
CA ARG A 139 -1.68 -15.40 9.56
C ARG A 139 -1.26 -14.70 10.83
N ALA A 140 -1.43 -13.40 10.90
CA ALA A 140 -1.18 -12.59 12.10
C ALA A 140 -2.42 -11.79 12.46
N SER A 141 -2.52 -11.38 13.71
CA SER A 141 -3.55 -10.46 14.17
C SER A 141 -2.86 -9.43 15.04
N CYS A 142 -3.25 -8.15 14.92
CA CYS A 142 -2.75 -7.13 15.84
C CYS A 142 -3.08 -7.55 17.27
N VAL A 143 -2.08 -7.71 18.13
CA VAL A 143 -2.31 -7.74 19.57
C VAL A 143 -2.56 -6.30 19.96
N ARG A 144 -3.85 -5.94 20.14
CA ARG A 144 -4.23 -4.63 20.65
C ARG A 144 -3.94 -4.51 22.13
#